data_AF-A0A956JZJ7-F1
#
_entry.id   AF-A0A956JZJ7-F1
#
_cell.length_a   1.000
_cell.length_b   1.000
_cell.length_c   1.000
_cell.angle_alpha   90.00
_cell.angle_beta   90.00
_cell.angle_gamma   90.00
#
_symmetry.space_group_name_H-M   'P 1'
#
loop_
_entity.id
_entity.type
_entity.pdbx_description
1 polymer ?
#
loop_
_entity_poly.entity_id
_entity_poly.type
_entity_poly.pdbx_seq_one_letter_code
_entity_poly.pdbx_strand_id
1 'polypeptide(L)'
;MSWDVLIQELPVDLRSLDEIPDDLVPRPLGTRAELLATIRAAVPVADLSDPSWGVIDGGGYSIEINLGQGDPVAAVMLHVRGGPPAFAVVRTLVMAIGRPALDCGTGAVIDFEAPDAAAGFEAWRAYRDRVVGPDRGSR
;
A
#
# COMPACT_ATOMS: atom_id res chain seq x y z
N MET A 1 -10.57 -9.01 -5.80
CA MET A 1 -9.20 -9.33 -5.37
C MET A 1 -8.37 -8.06 -5.49
N SER A 2 -7.63 -7.69 -4.45
CA SER A 2 -6.67 -6.57 -4.42
C SER A 2 -5.26 -7.11 -4.17
N TRP A 3 -4.25 -6.33 -4.55
CA TRP A 3 -2.91 -6.47 -4.00
C TRP A 3 -2.85 -5.60 -2.76
N ASP A 4 -2.65 -6.23 -1.60
CA ASP A 4 -2.71 -5.54 -0.32
C ASP A 4 -1.30 -5.24 0.18
N VAL A 5 -1.08 -3.98 0.56
CA VAL A 5 0.21 -3.48 1.04
C VAL A 5 0.04 -2.86 2.41
N LEU A 6 0.76 -3.38 3.39
CA LEU A 6 0.78 -2.86 4.76
C LEU A 6 1.98 -1.94 4.96
N ILE A 7 1.73 -0.70 5.38
CA ILE A 7 2.76 0.26 5.77
C ILE A 7 2.69 0.40 7.28
N GLN A 8 3.78 0.06 7.97
CA GLN A 8 3.88 0.20 9.42
C GLN A 8 5.35 0.34 9.86
N GLU A 9 5.58 0.64 11.14
CA GLU A 9 6.90 0.51 11.72
C GLU A 9 7.30 -0.97 11.76
N LEU A 10 8.41 -1.32 11.10
CA LEU A 10 9.02 -2.65 11.17
C LEU A 10 10.42 -2.54 11.79
N PRO A 11 10.90 -3.59 12.48
CA PRO A 11 12.30 -3.68 12.89
C PRO A 11 13.25 -3.52 11.70
N VAL A 12 14.37 -2.83 11.89
CA VAL A 12 15.29 -2.37 10.83
C VAL A 12 15.88 -3.50 9.98
N ASP A 13 15.94 -4.72 10.50
CA ASP A 13 16.53 -5.89 9.83
C ASP A 13 15.52 -6.92 9.35
N LEU A 14 14.22 -6.61 9.44
CA LEU A 14 13.15 -7.54 9.13
C LEU A 14 12.98 -7.70 7.61
N ARG A 15 13.05 -8.92 7.11
CA ARG A 15 12.86 -9.24 5.67
C ARG A 15 11.55 -9.96 5.39
N SER A 16 10.97 -10.60 6.42
CA SER A 16 9.73 -11.36 6.34
C SER A 16 8.86 -11.17 7.58
N LEU A 17 7.53 -11.28 7.43
CA LEU A 17 6.58 -11.35 8.55
C LEU A 17 6.94 -12.42 9.59
N ASP A 18 7.54 -13.53 9.16
CA ASP A 18 7.89 -14.65 10.05
C ASP A 18 8.98 -14.29 11.07
N GLU A 19 9.65 -13.15 10.88
CA GLU A 19 10.70 -12.65 11.78
C GLU A 19 10.14 -11.65 12.82
N ILE A 20 8.83 -11.32 12.76
CA ILE A 20 8.21 -10.35 13.68
C ILE A 20 8.01 -11.01 15.04
N PRO A 21 8.55 -10.44 16.13
CA PRO A 21 8.24 -10.91 17.48
C PRO A 21 6.74 -10.81 17.79
N ASP A 22 6.17 -11.83 18.41
CA ASP A 22 4.75 -11.86 18.80
C ASP A 22 4.36 -10.71 19.76
N ASP A 23 5.33 -10.17 20.50
CA ASP A 23 5.17 -9.07 21.44
C ASP A 23 5.50 -7.69 20.84
N LEU A 24 5.77 -7.62 19.53
CA LEU A 24 6.04 -6.35 18.87
C LEU A 24 4.80 -5.46 18.93
N VAL A 25 4.95 -4.30 19.56
CA VAL A 25 4.00 -3.19 19.47
C VAL A 25 4.61 -2.15 18.53
N PRO A 26 4.12 -2.05 17.27
CA PRO A 26 4.64 -1.08 16.32
C PRO A 26 4.47 0.34 16.86
N ARG A 27 5.48 1.19 16.66
CA ARG A 27 5.31 2.61 16.93
C ARG A 27 4.29 3.19 15.94
N PRO A 28 3.40 4.09 16.39
CA PRO A 28 2.49 4.77 15.48
C PRO A 28 3.26 5.56 14.41
N LEU A 29 2.68 5.63 13.21
CA LEU A 29 3.25 6.35 12.07
C LEU A 29 3.15 7.87 12.23
N GLY A 30 2.16 8.35 12.99
CA GLY A 30 1.92 9.77 13.23
C GLY A 30 0.46 10.04 13.56
N THR A 31 0.12 11.30 13.80
CA THR A 31 -1.28 11.70 13.97
C THR A 31 -2.05 11.58 12.65
N ARG A 32 -3.38 11.50 12.74
CA ARG A 32 -4.23 11.50 11.54
C ARG A 32 -3.97 12.70 10.63
N ALA A 33 -3.90 13.89 11.23
CA ALA A 33 -3.76 15.13 10.51
C ALA A 33 -2.44 15.18 9.72
N GLU A 34 -1.35 14.72 10.33
CA GLU A 34 -0.04 14.64 9.67
C GLU A 34 -0.07 13.67 8.49
N LEU A 35 -0.61 12.45 8.67
CA LEU A 35 -0.69 11.49 7.57
C LEU A 35 -1.59 11.96 6.42
N LEU A 36 -2.75 12.53 6.71
CA LEU A 36 -3.62 13.08 5.65
C LEU A 36 -2.97 14.25 4.91
N ALA A 37 -2.17 15.07 5.61
CA ALA A 37 -1.39 16.13 4.97
C ALA A 37 -0.29 15.55 4.08
N THR A 38 0.46 14.55 4.58
CA THR A 38 1.50 13.84 3.82
C THR A 38 0.94 13.17 2.56
N ILE A 39 -0.15 12.42 2.69
CA ILE A 39 -0.80 11.73 1.56
C ILE A 39 -1.27 12.74 0.51
N ARG A 40 -1.91 13.84 0.93
CA ARG A 40 -2.42 14.86 0.01
C ARG A 40 -1.31 15.65 -0.67
N ALA A 41 -0.17 15.86 0.00
CA ALA A 41 1.00 16.46 -0.63
C ALA A 41 1.62 15.53 -1.68
N ALA A 42 1.65 14.22 -1.41
CA ALA A 42 2.23 13.22 -2.30
C ALA A 42 1.32 12.87 -3.49
N VAL A 43 0.01 12.78 -3.26
CA VAL A 43 -1.01 12.44 -4.25
C VAL A 43 -2.17 13.44 -4.14
N PRO A 44 -2.08 14.63 -4.78
CA PRO A 44 -3.09 15.68 -4.65
C PRO A 44 -4.49 15.31 -5.14
N VAL A 45 -4.59 14.26 -5.97
CA VAL A 45 -5.86 13.75 -6.52
C VAL A 45 -6.56 12.76 -5.58
N ALA A 46 -5.97 12.40 -4.45
CA ALA A 46 -6.58 11.52 -3.48
C ALA A 46 -7.85 12.16 -2.88
N ASP A 47 -8.96 11.44 -2.91
CA ASP A 47 -10.14 11.77 -2.11
C ASP A 47 -9.87 11.32 -0.67
N LEU A 48 -9.82 12.28 0.25
CA LEU A 48 -9.60 12.09 1.68
C LEU A 48 -10.75 12.73 2.49
N SER A 49 -11.95 12.78 1.90
CA SER A 49 -13.15 13.33 2.55
C SER A 49 -13.56 12.51 3.79
N ASP A 50 -13.37 11.19 3.76
CA ASP A 50 -13.38 10.34 4.94
C ASP A 50 -11.96 10.32 5.56
N PRO A 51 -11.79 10.80 6.80
CA PRO A 51 -10.47 10.90 7.43
C PRO A 51 -9.86 9.54 7.81
N SER A 52 -10.65 8.47 7.82
CA SER A 52 -10.21 7.09 8.08
C SER A 52 -10.02 6.25 6.82
N TRP A 53 -10.52 6.74 5.68
CA TRP A 53 -10.55 5.99 4.42
C TRP A 53 -10.36 6.91 3.20
N GLY A 54 -9.21 6.81 2.56
CA GLY A 54 -8.91 7.52 1.31
C GLY A 54 -9.19 6.68 0.07
N VAL A 55 -9.44 7.33 -1.06
CA VAL A 55 -9.56 6.70 -2.37
C VAL A 55 -8.73 7.46 -3.40
N ILE A 56 -7.96 6.74 -4.20
CA ILE A 56 -7.29 7.27 -5.39
C ILE A 56 -7.78 6.48 -6.60
N ASP A 57 -8.51 7.14 -7.48
CA ASP A 57 -8.92 6.57 -8.76
C ASP A 57 -8.08 7.18 -9.90
N GLY A 58 -7.59 6.31 -10.78
CA GLY A 58 -6.86 6.71 -11.96
C GLY A 58 -7.23 5.90 -13.19
N GLY A 59 -6.58 6.21 -14.32
CA GLY A 59 -6.82 5.50 -15.58
C GLY A 59 -6.42 4.02 -15.49
N GLY A 60 -7.40 3.16 -15.20
CA GLY A 60 -7.22 1.71 -15.10
C GLY A 60 -6.70 1.21 -13.76
N TYR A 61 -6.80 2.00 -12.68
CA TYR A 61 -6.49 1.55 -11.32
C TYR A 61 -7.33 2.27 -10.26
N SER A 62 -7.42 1.64 -9.10
CA SER A 62 -8.02 2.22 -7.90
C SER A 62 -7.24 1.76 -6.67
N ILE A 63 -6.97 2.67 -5.74
CA ILE A 63 -6.27 2.40 -4.48
C ILE A 63 -7.13 2.94 -3.34
N GLU A 64 -7.56 2.04 -2.45
CA GLU A 64 -8.17 2.44 -1.18
C GLU A 64 -7.07 2.54 -0.12
N ILE A 65 -7.13 3.60 0.70
CA ILE A 65 -6.16 3.91 1.76
C ILE A 65 -6.88 3.80 3.10
N ASN A 66 -6.67 2.72 3.83
CA ASN A 66 -7.27 2.52 5.14
C ASN A 66 -6.30 2.96 6.24
N LEU A 67 -6.67 4.03 6.97
CA LEU A 67 -5.91 4.56 8.11
C LEU A 67 -6.47 4.07 9.47
N GLY A 68 -7.63 3.40 9.46
CA GLY A 68 -8.37 3.02 10.65
C GLY A 68 -8.89 4.21 11.47
N GLN A 69 -9.44 3.91 12.65
CA GLN A 69 -10.04 4.91 13.54
C GLN A 69 -9.08 5.40 14.65
N GLY A 70 -7.92 4.76 14.83
CA GLY A 70 -6.95 5.11 15.88
C GLY A 70 -6.14 6.37 15.57
N ASP A 71 -5.97 7.23 16.57
CA ASP A 71 -5.10 8.41 16.50
C ASP A 71 -4.22 8.44 17.75
N PRO A 72 -2.89 8.26 17.64
CA PRO A 72 -2.11 8.20 16.39
C PRO A 72 -2.36 6.91 15.57
N VAL A 73 -2.14 7.00 14.25
CA VAL A 73 -2.33 5.89 13.30
C VAL A 73 -1.23 4.86 13.47
N ALA A 74 -1.58 3.62 13.75
CA ALA A 74 -0.62 2.53 13.93
C ALA A 74 -0.07 1.99 12.60
N ALA A 75 -0.91 1.91 11.57
CA ALA A 75 -0.55 1.38 10.27
C ALA A 75 -1.47 1.96 9.18
N VAL A 76 -1.01 1.92 7.92
CA VAL A 76 -1.83 2.21 6.74
C VAL A 76 -1.91 0.95 5.90
N MET A 77 -3.13 0.54 5.54
CA MET A 77 -3.37 -0.57 4.62
C MET A 77 -3.80 -0.03 3.27
N LEU A 78 -3.10 -0.41 2.20
CA LEU A 78 -3.46 -0.08 0.83
C LEU A 78 -4.12 -1.28 0.17
N HIS A 79 -5.30 -1.08 -0.40
CA HIS A 79 -5.96 -2.09 -1.23
C HIS A 79 -5.88 -1.68 -2.70
N VAL A 80 -4.96 -2.30 -3.44
CA VAL A 80 -4.59 -1.88 -4.79
C VAL A 80 -5.30 -2.74 -5.82
N ARG A 81 -5.95 -2.10 -6.80
CA ARG A 81 -6.66 -2.75 -7.90
C ARG A 81 -6.24 -2.13 -9.23
N GLY A 82 -6.30 -2.92 -10.30
CA GLY A 82 -6.05 -2.45 -11.68
C GLY A 82 -4.62 -2.67 -12.20
N GLY A 83 -4.15 -1.75 -13.03
CA GLY A 83 -2.99 -1.95 -13.91
C GLY A 83 -1.64 -1.40 -13.40
N PRO A 84 -0.59 -1.49 -14.23
CA PRO A 84 0.77 -1.03 -13.92
C PRO A 84 0.92 0.34 -13.26
N PRO A 85 0.14 1.38 -13.64
CA PRO A 85 0.29 2.71 -13.03
C PRO A 85 0.07 2.74 -11.51
N ALA A 86 -0.69 1.78 -10.96
CA ALA A 86 -0.96 1.70 -9.53
C ALA A 86 0.32 1.52 -8.70
N PHE A 87 1.30 0.75 -9.22
CA PHE A 87 2.55 0.47 -8.51
C PHE A 87 3.36 1.75 -8.24
N ALA A 88 3.39 2.68 -9.22
CA ALA A 88 4.07 3.96 -9.05
C ALA A 88 3.42 4.82 -7.96
N VAL A 89 2.08 4.83 -7.88
CA VAL A 89 1.35 5.56 -6.84
C VAL A 89 1.61 4.96 -5.46
N VAL A 90 1.63 3.62 -5.36
CA VAL A 90 2.00 2.92 -4.11
C VAL A 90 3.41 3.31 -3.68
N ARG A 91 4.40 3.29 -4.59
CA ARG A 91 5.76 3.74 -4.28
C ARG A 91 5.77 5.18 -3.77
N THR A 92 5.05 6.09 -4.42
CA THR A 92 4.92 7.49 -3.98
C THR A 92 4.36 7.60 -2.55
N LEU A 93 3.31 6.86 -2.23
CA LEU A 93 2.72 6.85 -0.89
C LEU A 93 3.70 6.31 0.17
N VAL A 94 4.34 5.18 -0.11
CA VAL A 94 5.31 4.55 0.80
C VAL A 94 6.49 5.48 1.08
N MET A 95 7.05 6.07 0.03
CA MET A 95 8.18 7.02 0.16
C MET A 95 7.78 8.28 0.92
N ALA A 96 6.56 8.78 0.72
CA ALA A 96 6.06 9.96 1.44
C ALA A 96 5.81 9.67 2.93
N ILE A 97 5.27 8.51 3.25
CA ILE A 97 5.06 8.08 4.65
C ILE A 97 6.40 7.76 5.33
N GLY A 98 7.41 7.31 4.56
CA GLY A 98 8.77 7.11 5.05
C GLY A 98 8.89 5.92 6.00
N ARG A 99 8.09 4.88 5.76
CA ARG A 99 8.06 3.64 6.56
C ARG A 99 8.07 2.42 5.65
N PRO A 100 8.66 1.29 6.10
CA PRO A 100 8.68 0.06 5.31
C PRO A 100 7.26 -0.39 4.93
N ALA A 101 7.17 -0.96 3.73
CA ALA A 101 5.94 -1.53 3.21
C ALA A 101 6.10 -3.04 3.04
N LEU A 102 5.02 -3.77 3.29
CA LEU A 102 4.99 -5.22 3.23
C LEU A 102 3.92 -5.67 2.23
N ASP A 103 4.29 -6.58 1.34
CA ASP A 103 3.35 -7.24 0.45
C ASP A 103 2.64 -8.36 1.23
N CYS A 104 1.35 -8.18 1.52
CA CYS A 104 0.58 -9.13 2.33
C CYS A 104 0.34 -10.48 1.62
N GLY A 105 0.50 -10.54 0.30
CA GLY A 105 0.37 -11.77 -0.47
C GLY A 105 1.63 -12.65 -0.39
N THR A 106 2.81 -12.04 -0.29
CA THR A 106 4.09 -12.77 -0.18
C THR A 106 4.65 -12.82 1.24
N GLY A 107 4.23 -11.92 2.12
CA GLY A 107 4.78 -11.74 3.47
C GLY A 107 6.13 -11.01 3.49
N ALA A 108 6.64 -10.55 2.35
CA ALA A 108 7.95 -9.94 2.22
C ALA A 108 7.89 -8.40 2.29
N VAL A 109 8.95 -7.80 2.84
CA VAL A 109 9.16 -6.35 2.74
C VAL A 109 9.45 -5.97 1.29
N ILE A 110 8.81 -4.91 0.81
CA ILE A 110 8.96 -4.41 -0.55
C ILE A 110 10.17 -3.48 -0.61
N ASP A 111 11.22 -3.90 -1.31
CA ASP A 111 12.33 -3.02 -1.68
C ASP A 111 11.99 -2.29 -2.99
N PHE A 112 11.60 -1.02 -2.90
CA PHE A 112 11.24 -0.20 -4.06
C PHE A 112 12.44 0.26 -4.91
N GLU A 113 13.67 0.01 -4.46
CA GLU A 113 14.90 0.31 -5.21
C GLU A 113 15.49 -0.94 -5.88
N ALA A 114 14.99 -2.14 -5.54
CA ALA A 114 15.40 -3.38 -6.18
C ALA A 114 14.96 -3.44 -7.66
N PRO A 115 15.74 -4.08 -8.55
CA PRO A 115 15.38 -4.24 -9.96
C PRO A 115 14.04 -4.95 -10.19
N ASP A 116 13.61 -5.78 -9.25
CA ASP A 116 12.40 -6.59 -9.26
C ASP A 116 11.34 -6.13 -8.26
N ALA A 117 11.39 -4.86 -7.81
CA ALA A 117 10.44 -4.28 -6.84
C ALA A 117 8.96 -4.55 -7.14
N ALA A 118 8.59 -4.65 -8.42
CA ALA A 118 7.21 -4.90 -8.86
C ALA A 118 6.81 -6.38 -8.91
N ALA A 119 7.70 -7.32 -8.57
CA ALA A 119 7.47 -8.76 -8.76
C ALA A 119 6.22 -9.27 -8.03
N GLY A 120 6.00 -8.87 -6.78
CA GLY A 120 4.80 -9.25 -6.01
C GLY A 120 3.51 -8.73 -6.64
N PHE A 121 3.51 -7.45 -7.05
CA PHE A 121 2.39 -6.84 -7.75
C PHE A 121 2.10 -7.52 -9.10
N GLU A 122 3.12 -7.81 -9.91
CA GLU A 122 2.95 -8.48 -11.20
C GLU A 122 2.51 -9.94 -11.05
N ALA A 123 3.00 -10.65 -10.03
CA ALA A 123 2.53 -12.00 -9.70
C ALA A 123 1.04 -11.98 -9.31
N TRP A 124 0.63 -11.02 -8.48
CA TRP A 124 -0.77 -10.81 -8.15
C TRP A 124 -1.61 -10.50 -9.40
N ARG A 125 -1.15 -9.61 -10.28
CA ARG A 125 -1.86 -9.27 -11.53
C ARG A 125 -2.03 -10.48 -12.44
N ALA A 126 -0.96 -11.26 -12.63
CA ALA A 126 -1.02 -12.49 -13.42
C ALA A 126 -2.01 -13.51 -12.83
N TYR A 127 -2.03 -13.65 -11.49
CA TYR A 127 -3.02 -14.49 -10.81
C TYR A 127 -4.45 -13.99 -11.04
N ARG A 128 -4.69 -12.68 -10.86
CA ARG A 128 -6.00 -12.06 -11.07
C ARG A 128 -6.48 -12.30 -12.51
N ASP A 129 -5.64 -12.02 -13.50
CA ASP A 129 -6.00 -12.14 -14.93
C ASP A 129 -6.29 -13.59 -15.32
N ARG A 130 -5.64 -14.55 -14.66
CA ARG A 130 -5.94 -15.99 -14.80
C ARG A 130 -7.31 -16.37 -14.22
N VAL A 131 -7.68 -15.82 -13.06
CA VAL A 131 -8.92 -16.22 -12.33
C VAL A 131 -10.15 -15.47 -12.85
N VAL A 132 -10.02 -14.17 -13.12
CA VAL A 132 -11.13 -13.29 -13.55
C VAL A 132 -11.27 -13.25 -15.08
N GLY A 133 -10.23 -13.68 -15.81
CA GLY A 133 -10.08 -13.47 -17.24
C GLY A 133 -9.43 -12.10 -17.53
N PRO A 134 -8.89 -11.89 -18.74
CA PRO A 134 -8.30 -10.60 -19.11
C PRO A 134 -9.36 -9.51 -19.02
N ASP A 135 -8.97 -8.36 -18.47
CA ASP A 135 -9.80 -7.17 -18.45
C ASP A 135 -10.19 -6.82 -19.89
N ARG A 136 -11.47 -6.99 -20.23
CA ARG A 136 -12.03 -6.59 -21.52
C ARG A 136 -12.40 -5.10 -21.49
N GLY A 137 -11.52 -4.28 -20.91
CA GLY A 137 -11.62 -2.83 -20.93
C GLY A 137 -11.72 -2.34 -22.37
N SER A 138 -12.78 -1.58 -22.62
CA SER A 138 -13.36 -1.23 -23.92
C SER A 138 -12.37 -0.75 -24.99
N ARG A 139 -12.69 -1.14 -26.24
CA ARG A 139 -12.11 -0.63 -27.49
C ARG A 139 -12.08 0.90 -27.56
#